data_AF-A0A6A6KX31-F1
#
_entry.id   AF-A0A6A6KX31-F1
#
_cell.length_a   1.000
_cell.length_b   1.000
_cell.length_c   1.000
_cell.angle_alpha   90.00
_cell.angle_beta   90.00
_cell.angle_gamma   90.00
#
_symmetry.space_group_name_H-M   'P 1'
#
loop_
_entity.id
_entity.type
_entity.pdbx_description
1 polymer ?
#
loop_
_entity_poly.entity_id
_entity_poly.type
_entity_poly.pdbx_seq_one_letter_code
_entity_poly.pdbx_strand_id
1 'polypeptide(L)'
;MSGARLCSLLAELGYEGAETLDPDSFEWPFQYDDARPILDWICSSLRPSNVLSLSELSQYEQFLQEGRLLEGEDLDFAYDSISAFSSGRDNQEAVFGAEESLKDIRDATLAYKGEALELQRQLRHLQSQFDMLTGQASALIQGRRARVAATSTVNGYLTSIDDSLSARNLRMNEVLGRITSTAQELAHYHSGDDLEKSHHQRVSELQRLRSIFGTSERQWVEAQVENAKQQAILMALKSQITSDEAHIHLIFTLLGSTKQPGSLGGPVILRSPQGRPSGYLNTPLTVVAAGLAKWLDIYSGVLMVRVLLSWFPNIPGTASHYRL
;
A
#
# COMPACT_ATOMS: atom_id res chain seq x y z
N MET A 1 36.02 55.65 71.11
CA MET A 1 35.63 54.51 71.96
C MET A 1 36.37 54.68 73.27
N SER A 2 35.70 54.71 74.42
CA SER A 2 36.41 54.73 75.72
C SER A 2 37.03 53.35 75.99
N GLY A 3 38.18 53.28 76.68
CA GLY A 3 38.86 52.02 76.99
C GLY A 3 37.94 51.01 77.72
N ALA A 4 37.09 51.50 78.62
CA ALA A 4 36.10 50.68 79.32
C ALA A 4 35.06 50.01 78.38
N ARG A 5 34.66 50.70 77.30
CA ARG A 5 33.76 50.12 76.28
C ARG A 5 34.45 49.05 75.43
N LEU A 6 35.76 49.17 75.25
CA LEU A 6 36.53 48.17 74.52
C LEU A 6 36.69 46.91 75.38
N CYS A 7 36.96 47.03 76.68
CA CYS A 7 37.01 45.89 77.59
C CYS A 7 35.68 45.13 77.65
N SER A 8 34.54 45.82 77.72
CA SER A 8 33.23 45.16 77.72
C SER A 8 32.97 44.41 76.41
N LEU A 9 33.36 44.97 75.26
CA LEU A 9 33.24 44.29 73.98
C LEU A 9 34.18 43.08 73.86
N LEU A 10 35.40 43.17 74.39
CA LEU A 10 36.33 42.04 74.41
C LEU A 10 35.82 40.89 75.28
N ALA A 11 35.12 41.20 76.38
CA ALA A 11 34.45 40.20 77.21
C ALA A 11 33.30 39.52 76.44
N GLU A 12 32.46 40.29 75.73
CA GLU A 12 31.38 39.76 74.88
C GLU A 12 31.89 38.90 73.72
N LEU A 13 33.05 39.24 73.16
CA LEU A 13 33.71 38.47 72.10
C LEU A 13 34.46 37.23 72.63
N GLY A 14 34.48 36.98 73.94
CA GLY A 14 35.02 35.76 74.55
C GLY A 14 36.52 35.76 74.82
N TYR A 15 37.14 36.94 75.03
CA TYR A 15 38.57 37.00 75.40
C TYR A 15 38.80 36.58 76.86
N GLU A 16 39.54 35.49 77.09
CA GLU A 16 39.79 34.88 78.42
C GLU A 16 40.60 35.75 79.41
N GLY A 17 41.00 36.97 79.03
CA GLY A 17 41.72 37.92 79.89
C GLY A 17 41.00 39.26 80.08
N ALA A 18 39.71 39.38 79.75
CA ALA A 18 39.01 40.66 79.70
C ALA A 18 38.87 41.36 81.07
N GLU A 19 38.86 40.60 82.17
CA GLU A 19 38.68 41.12 83.53
C GLU A 19 39.96 41.71 84.14
N THR A 20 41.13 41.36 83.62
CA THR A 20 42.43 41.81 84.14
C THR A 20 42.96 43.08 83.47
N LEU A 21 42.19 43.64 82.53
CA LEU A 21 42.63 44.74 81.68
C LEU A 21 42.17 46.09 82.23
N ASP A 22 43.14 46.94 82.52
CA ASP A 22 42.88 48.30 82.96
C ASP A 22 42.38 49.17 81.78
N PRO A 23 41.23 49.87 81.91
CA PRO A 23 40.71 50.75 80.87
C PRO A 23 41.68 51.84 80.40
N ASP A 24 42.60 52.28 81.26
CA ASP A 24 43.53 53.37 80.97
C ASP A 24 44.79 52.87 80.22
N SER A 25 45.10 51.57 80.27
CA SER A 25 46.20 50.95 79.51
C SER A 25 46.02 51.02 77.99
N PHE A 26 44.80 51.31 77.51
CA PHE A 26 44.48 51.48 76.09
C PHE A 26 44.75 52.89 75.55
N GLU A 27 45.10 53.87 76.40
CA GLU A 27 45.52 55.19 75.93
C GLU A 27 46.89 55.14 75.23
N TRP A 28 47.77 54.20 75.63
CA TRP A 28 49.10 54.00 75.06
C TRP A 28 49.44 52.51 74.84
N PRO A 29 48.79 51.83 73.89
CA PRO A 29 48.82 50.36 73.74
C PRO A 29 50.20 49.78 73.37
N PHE A 30 51.17 50.62 73.00
CA PHE A 30 52.54 50.20 72.66
C PHE A 30 53.54 50.38 73.81
N GLN A 31 53.15 51.04 74.90
CA GLN A 31 54.02 51.29 76.06
C GLN A 31 53.87 50.22 77.14
N TYR A 32 52.69 49.59 77.25
CA TYR A 32 52.39 48.57 78.24
C TYR A 32 52.37 47.17 77.59
N ASP A 33 53.01 46.20 78.25
CA ASP A 33 53.04 44.80 77.77
C ASP A 33 51.66 44.12 77.87
N ASP A 34 50.75 44.67 78.67
CA ASP A 34 49.40 44.14 78.91
C ASP A 34 48.50 44.18 77.67
N ALA A 35 48.78 45.07 76.71
CA ALA A 35 48.01 45.20 75.47
C ALA A 35 48.48 44.23 74.38
N ARG A 36 49.67 43.62 74.49
CA ARG A 36 50.23 42.73 73.46
C ARG A 36 49.43 41.44 73.26
N PRO A 37 49.00 40.71 74.31
CA PRO A 37 48.21 39.49 74.14
C PRO A 37 46.86 39.75 73.48
N ILE A 38 46.27 40.92 73.72
CA ILE A 38 45.01 41.33 73.07
C ILE A 38 45.26 41.63 71.60
N LEU A 39 46.30 42.41 71.28
CA LEU A 39 46.61 42.75 69.90
C LEU A 39 46.94 41.50 69.08
N ASP A 40 47.64 40.53 69.66
CA ASP A 40 47.92 39.25 69.03
C ASP A 40 46.64 38.41 68.83
N TRP A 41 45.75 38.40 69.82
CA TRP A 41 44.45 37.76 69.70
C TRP A 41 43.57 38.41 68.63
N ILE A 42 43.51 39.75 68.59
CA ILE A 42 42.78 40.52 67.57
C ILE A 42 43.36 40.21 66.19
N CYS A 43 44.69 40.24 66.03
CA CYS A 43 45.34 39.93 64.76
C CYS A 43 45.13 38.46 64.33
N SER A 44 45.06 37.53 65.28
CA SER A 44 44.80 36.11 65.01
C SER A 44 43.33 35.81 64.70
N SER A 45 42.41 36.61 65.26
CA SER A 45 40.97 36.46 65.13
C SER A 45 40.38 37.23 63.95
N LEU A 46 40.99 38.35 63.56
CA LEU A 46 40.64 39.12 62.37
C LEU A 46 41.36 38.56 61.13
N ARG A 47 40.98 37.35 60.71
CA ARG A 47 41.35 36.86 59.38
C ARG A 47 40.50 37.58 58.32
N PRO A 48 41.00 37.80 57.09
CA PRO A 48 40.19 38.33 55.98
C PRO A 48 38.93 37.50 55.69
N SER A 49 38.92 36.22 56.10
CA SER A 49 37.76 35.33 56.04
C SER A 49 36.67 35.62 57.08
N ASN A 50 37.00 36.37 58.12
CA ASN A 50 36.12 36.68 59.25
C ASN A 50 35.58 38.12 59.18
N VAL A 51 35.98 38.88 58.15
CA VAL A 51 35.51 40.24 57.91
C VAL A 51 34.43 40.16 56.84
N LEU A 52 33.18 40.42 57.26
CA LEU A 52 32.05 40.50 56.34
C LEU A 52 32.29 41.64 55.34
N SER A 53 32.14 41.34 54.06
CA SER A 53 32.13 42.33 53.01
C SER A 53 30.87 43.21 53.11
N LEU A 54 30.95 44.44 52.58
CA LEU A 54 29.80 45.36 52.49
C LEU A 54 28.59 44.72 51.76
N SER A 55 28.86 43.83 50.79
CA SER A 55 27.82 43.07 50.10
C SER A 55 27.14 42.04 51.00
N GLU A 56 27.89 41.31 51.81
CA GLU A 56 27.35 40.30 52.72
C GLU A 56 26.53 40.94 53.83
N LEU A 57 26.96 42.11 54.35
CA LEU A 57 26.18 42.89 55.30
C LEU A 57 24.85 43.36 54.69
N SER A 58 24.85 43.85 53.46
CA SER A 58 23.60 44.27 52.80
C SER A 58 22.63 43.11 52.56
N GLN A 59 23.15 41.92 52.27
CA GLN A 59 22.35 40.70 52.11
C GLN A 59 21.77 40.24 53.44
N TYR A 60 22.57 40.27 54.51
CA TYR A 60 22.09 39.96 55.85
C TYR A 60 21.00 40.92 56.33
N GLU A 61 21.17 42.23 56.12
CA GLU A 61 20.14 43.23 56.42
C GLU A 61 18.86 43.01 55.61
N GLN A 62 18.97 42.60 54.35
CA GLN A 62 17.83 42.22 53.54
C GLN A 62 17.12 40.97 54.10
N PHE A 63 17.86 39.95 54.53
CA PHE A 63 17.28 38.75 55.15
C PHE A 63 16.58 39.04 56.48
N LEU A 64 17.11 39.97 57.27
CA LEU A 64 16.46 40.48 58.48
C LEU A 64 15.13 41.19 58.16
N GLN A 65 15.11 42.03 57.11
CA GLN A 65 13.88 42.72 56.68
C GLN A 65 12.82 41.75 56.13
N GLU A 66 13.25 40.68 55.46
CA GLU A 66 12.37 39.65 54.90
C GLU A 66 11.89 38.63 55.94
N GLY A 67 12.43 38.65 57.17
CA GLY A 67 12.08 37.69 58.23
C GLY A 67 12.45 36.25 57.90
N ARG A 68 13.43 36.03 57.00
CA ARG A 68 13.87 34.71 56.52
C ARG A 68 15.17 34.24 57.20
N LEU A 69 15.53 34.85 58.32
CA LEU A 69 16.73 34.48 59.05
C LEU A 69 16.43 33.21 59.86
N LEU A 70 17.15 32.13 59.53
CA LEU A 70 17.09 30.87 60.26
C LEU A 70 18.15 30.92 61.38
N GLU A 71 17.69 30.95 62.62
CA GLU A 71 18.55 30.96 63.82
C GLU A 71 18.25 29.74 64.70
N GLY A 72 19.29 29.19 65.34
CA GLY A 72 19.14 28.10 66.31
C GLY A 72 18.63 26.79 65.69
N GLU A 73 17.59 26.22 66.29
CA GLU A 73 17.08 24.87 66.02
C GLU A 73 16.64 24.67 64.56
N ASP A 74 16.09 25.72 63.93
CA ASP A 74 15.66 25.66 62.52
C ASP A 74 16.85 25.60 61.55
N LEU A 75 17.99 26.20 61.91
CA LEU A 75 19.23 26.12 61.13
C LEU A 75 19.86 24.73 61.28
N ASP A 76 19.88 24.21 62.49
CA ASP A 76 20.37 22.86 62.78
C ASP A 76 19.51 21.80 62.06
N PHE A 77 18.19 21.97 62.03
CA PHE A 77 17.28 21.10 61.29
C PHE A 77 17.51 21.17 59.76
N ALA A 78 17.73 22.37 59.22
CA ALA A 78 18.07 22.52 57.80
C ALA A 78 19.43 21.87 57.47
N TYR A 79 20.42 22.01 58.37
CA TYR A 79 21.73 21.38 58.24
C TYR A 79 21.63 19.86 58.27
N ASP A 80 20.88 19.30 59.20
CA ASP A 80 20.64 17.85 59.29
C ASP A 80 19.89 17.32 58.07
N SER A 81 18.93 18.09 57.56
CA SER A 81 18.20 17.74 56.33
C SER A 81 19.12 17.70 55.11
N ILE A 82 20.07 18.62 54.99
CA ILE A 82 21.05 18.65 53.89
C ILE A 82 22.12 17.56 54.09
N SER A 83 22.55 17.35 55.33
CA SER A 83 23.48 16.30 55.73
C SER A 83 22.94 14.90 55.41
N ALA A 84 21.63 14.69 55.57
CA ALA A 84 20.93 13.45 55.19
C ALA A 84 21.01 13.16 53.68
N PHE A 85 21.16 14.17 52.82
CA PHE A 85 21.44 13.98 51.40
C PHE A 85 22.93 13.79 51.08
N SER A 86 23.83 14.27 51.94
CA SER A 86 25.28 14.15 51.76
C SER A 86 25.85 12.80 52.22
N SER A 87 25.18 12.13 53.16
CA SER A 87 25.61 10.85 53.75
C SER A 87 24.97 9.61 53.11
N GLY A 88 24.00 9.80 52.19
CA GLY A 88 23.14 8.73 51.68
C GLY A 88 23.42 8.24 50.25
N ARG A 89 24.49 8.68 49.60
CA ARG A 89 24.97 8.06 48.35
C ARG A 89 26.49 8.05 48.35
N ASP A 90 27.08 6.89 48.52
CA ASP A 90 28.45 6.70 48.09
C ASP A 90 28.52 7.12 46.62
N ASN A 91 29.31 8.16 46.34
CA ASN A 91 29.51 8.72 45.00
C ASN A 91 29.89 7.65 43.95
N GLN A 92 30.36 6.50 44.44
CA GLN A 92 30.74 5.33 43.67
C GLN A 92 29.51 4.55 43.15
N GLU A 93 28.49 4.31 43.97
CA GLU A 93 27.30 3.54 43.58
C GLU A 93 26.37 4.33 42.64
N ALA A 94 26.27 5.65 42.84
CA ALA A 94 25.52 6.53 41.94
C ALA A 94 26.18 6.67 40.55
N VAL A 95 27.52 6.59 40.47
CA VAL A 95 28.27 6.60 39.21
C VAL A 95 28.15 5.25 38.49
N PHE A 96 28.28 4.12 39.21
CA PHE A 96 28.15 2.79 38.60
C PHE A 96 26.70 2.46 38.16
N GLY A 97 25.69 2.82 38.94
CA GLY A 97 24.28 2.66 38.54
C GLY A 97 23.86 3.58 37.39
N ALA A 98 24.41 4.80 37.33
CA ALA A 98 24.21 5.68 36.18
C ALA A 98 24.94 5.18 34.93
N GLU A 99 26.13 4.57 35.08
CA GLU A 99 26.88 4.00 33.96
C GLU A 99 26.20 2.75 33.39
N GLU A 100 25.64 1.88 34.24
CA GLU A 100 24.88 0.70 33.82
C GLU A 100 23.57 1.12 33.12
N SER A 101 22.83 2.08 33.69
CA SER A 101 21.63 2.64 33.02
C SER A 101 21.95 3.34 31.69
N LEU A 102 23.07 4.06 31.60
CA LEU A 102 23.53 4.67 30.35
C LEU A 102 23.93 3.61 29.30
N LYS A 103 24.50 2.47 29.73
CA LYS A 103 24.79 1.34 28.84
C LYS A 103 23.49 0.72 28.33
N ASP A 104 22.51 0.48 29.18
CA ASP A 104 21.20 -0.07 28.77
C ASP A 104 20.47 0.85 27.79
N ILE A 105 20.48 2.16 28.05
CA ILE A 105 19.88 3.15 27.14
C ILE A 105 20.59 3.17 25.79
N ARG A 106 21.93 3.08 25.80
CA ARG A 106 22.74 3.02 24.58
C ARG A 106 22.47 1.75 23.79
N ASP A 107 22.38 0.61 24.46
CA ASP A 107 22.14 -0.69 23.83
C ASP A 107 20.71 -0.77 23.28
N ALA A 108 19.72 -0.24 24.00
CA ALA A 108 18.36 -0.06 23.50
C ALA A 108 18.32 0.88 22.28
N THR A 109 19.09 1.97 22.29
CA THR A 109 19.20 2.89 21.15
C THR A 109 19.80 2.18 19.92
N LEU A 110 20.80 1.32 20.12
CA LEU A 110 21.38 0.52 19.04
C LEU A 110 20.39 -0.52 18.50
N ALA A 111 19.62 -1.17 19.38
CA ALA A 111 18.57 -2.10 19.00
C ALA A 111 17.50 -1.41 18.14
N TYR A 112 16.99 -0.26 18.58
CA TYR A 112 16.01 0.52 17.81
C TYR A 112 16.57 1.02 16.47
N LYS A 113 17.86 1.39 16.41
CA LYS A 113 18.52 1.72 15.13
C LYS A 113 18.59 0.51 14.20
N GLY A 114 18.86 -0.68 14.75
CA GLY A 114 18.82 -1.93 14.01
C GLY A 114 17.43 -2.22 13.44
N GLU A 115 16.39 -2.11 14.26
CA GLU A 115 14.99 -2.29 13.85
C GLU A 115 14.57 -1.28 12.78
N ALA A 116 14.97 -0.01 12.92
CA ALA A 116 14.68 1.03 11.93
C ALA A 116 15.33 0.72 10.56
N LEU A 117 16.55 0.18 10.56
CA LEU A 117 17.22 -0.26 9.32
C LEU A 117 16.54 -1.49 8.71
N GLU A 118 16.09 -2.43 9.54
CA GLU A 118 15.34 -3.61 9.09
C GLU A 118 14.03 -3.20 8.43
N LEU A 119 13.26 -2.31 9.06
CA LEU A 119 12.03 -1.73 8.51
C LEU A 119 12.31 -0.97 7.20
N GLN A 120 13.41 -0.23 7.11
CA GLN A 120 13.80 0.45 5.88
C GLN A 120 14.14 -0.53 4.74
N ARG A 121 14.69 -1.72 5.05
CA ARG A 121 14.89 -2.79 4.04
C ARG A 121 13.56 -3.37 3.60
N GLN A 122 12.64 -3.62 4.53
CA GLN A 122 11.29 -4.12 4.22
C GLN A 122 10.53 -3.15 3.31
N LEU A 123 10.58 -1.84 3.60
CA LEU A 123 9.96 -0.82 2.76
C LEU A 123 10.56 -0.80 1.34
N ARG A 124 11.89 -0.88 1.20
CA ARG A 124 12.53 -0.97 -0.11
C ARG A 124 12.13 -2.22 -0.87
N HIS A 125 12.04 -3.36 -0.18
CA HIS A 125 11.59 -4.60 -0.80
C HIS A 125 10.15 -4.47 -1.29
N LEU A 126 9.25 -3.97 -0.46
CA LEU A 126 7.84 -3.79 -0.82
C LEU A 126 7.68 -2.79 -1.97
N GLN A 127 8.46 -1.70 -1.97
CA GLN A 127 8.48 -0.74 -3.06
C GLN A 127 8.91 -1.39 -4.38
N SER A 128 9.96 -2.22 -4.37
CA SER A 128 10.37 -2.96 -5.57
C SER A 128 9.30 -3.95 -6.06
N GLN A 129 8.52 -4.55 -5.15
CA GLN A 129 7.38 -5.39 -5.51
C GLN A 129 6.27 -4.57 -6.16
N PHE A 130 5.95 -3.38 -5.63
CA PHE A 130 4.98 -2.47 -6.23
C PHE A 130 5.41 -2.01 -7.63
N ASP A 131 6.69 -1.67 -7.82
CA ASP A 131 7.21 -1.28 -9.12
C ASP A 131 7.09 -2.42 -10.15
N MET A 132 7.39 -3.67 -9.73
CA MET A 132 7.22 -4.85 -10.58
C MET A 132 5.74 -5.08 -10.95
N LEU A 133 4.83 -5.04 -9.98
CA LEU A 133 3.39 -5.18 -10.21
C LEU A 133 2.85 -4.07 -11.11
N THR A 134 3.34 -2.84 -10.94
CA THR A 134 2.98 -1.69 -11.78
C THR A 134 3.45 -1.90 -13.22
N GLY A 135 4.68 -2.41 -13.40
CA GLY A 135 5.21 -2.82 -14.70
C GLY A 135 4.32 -3.87 -15.37
N GLN A 136 3.96 -4.93 -14.65
CA GLN A 136 3.08 -5.99 -15.16
C GLN A 136 1.69 -5.48 -15.53
N ALA A 137 1.08 -4.64 -14.67
CA ALA A 137 -0.22 -4.03 -14.94
C ALA A 137 -0.18 -3.16 -16.20
N SER A 138 0.88 -2.36 -16.37
CA SER A 138 1.04 -1.52 -17.57
C SER A 138 1.18 -2.36 -18.84
N ALA A 139 1.95 -3.45 -18.81
CA ALA A 139 2.10 -4.38 -19.93
C ALA A 139 0.77 -5.06 -20.29
N LEU A 140 -0.02 -5.49 -19.30
CA LEU A 140 -1.34 -6.06 -19.53
C LEU A 140 -2.32 -5.05 -20.14
N ILE A 141 -2.31 -3.80 -19.67
CA ILE A 141 -3.15 -2.73 -20.22
C ILE A 141 -2.75 -2.42 -21.66
N GLN A 142 -1.45 -2.32 -21.96
CA GLN A 142 -0.96 -2.11 -23.32
C GLN A 142 -1.32 -3.28 -24.24
N GLY A 143 -1.13 -4.52 -23.78
CA GLY A 143 -1.54 -5.72 -24.52
C GLY A 143 -3.05 -5.76 -24.78
N ARG A 144 -3.88 -5.38 -23.81
CA ARG A 144 -5.33 -5.23 -24.01
C ARG A 144 -5.65 -4.16 -25.05
N ARG A 145 -5.01 -3.00 -25.00
CA ARG A 145 -5.21 -1.93 -25.99
C ARG A 145 -4.83 -2.38 -27.41
N ALA A 146 -3.71 -3.08 -27.57
CA ALA A 146 -3.29 -3.64 -28.85
C ALA A 146 -4.31 -4.64 -29.41
N ARG A 147 -4.82 -5.55 -28.57
CA ARG A 147 -5.87 -6.51 -28.98
C ARG A 147 -7.18 -5.81 -29.36
N VAL A 148 -7.60 -4.79 -28.61
CA VAL A 148 -8.81 -4.02 -28.94
C VAL A 148 -8.64 -3.29 -30.27
N ALA A 149 -7.47 -2.69 -30.52
CA ALA A 149 -7.16 -2.05 -31.80
C ALA A 149 -7.20 -3.07 -32.95
N ALA A 150 -6.55 -4.23 -32.81
CA ALA A 150 -6.58 -5.29 -33.83
C ALA A 150 -8.01 -5.84 -34.05
N THR A 151 -8.81 -5.96 -32.99
CA THR A 151 -10.21 -6.39 -33.12
C THR A 151 -11.04 -5.34 -33.86
N SER A 152 -10.78 -4.04 -33.63
CA SER A 152 -11.50 -2.97 -34.31
C SER A 152 -11.21 -2.92 -35.81
N THR A 153 -9.96 -3.20 -36.24
CA THR A 153 -9.62 -3.27 -37.66
C THR A 153 -10.28 -4.47 -38.32
N VAL A 154 -10.25 -5.64 -37.68
CA VAL A 154 -10.95 -6.85 -38.14
C VAL A 154 -12.46 -6.62 -38.24
N ASN A 155 -13.07 -5.97 -37.25
CA ASN A 155 -14.50 -5.63 -37.28
C ASN A 155 -14.82 -4.65 -38.42
N GLY A 156 -13.92 -3.70 -38.71
CA GLY A 156 -14.04 -2.83 -39.88
C GLY A 156 -14.08 -3.62 -41.19
N TYR A 157 -13.15 -4.57 -41.37
CA TYR A 157 -13.17 -5.47 -42.53
C TYR A 157 -14.45 -6.31 -42.59
N LEU A 158 -14.89 -6.87 -41.47
CA LEU A 158 -16.11 -7.66 -41.41
C LEU A 158 -17.35 -6.85 -41.85
N THR A 159 -17.45 -5.60 -41.38
CA THR A 159 -18.55 -4.70 -41.78
C THR A 159 -18.51 -4.42 -43.27
N SER A 160 -17.33 -4.14 -43.84
CA SER A 160 -17.21 -3.90 -45.29
C SER A 160 -17.59 -5.12 -46.14
N ILE A 161 -17.29 -6.33 -45.65
CA ILE A 161 -17.68 -7.58 -46.31
C ILE A 161 -19.19 -7.77 -46.21
N ASP A 162 -19.78 -7.54 -45.03
CA ASP A 162 -21.23 -7.66 -44.82
C ASP A 162 -22.02 -6.70 -45.70
N ASP A 163 -21.57 -5.46 -45.83
CA ASP A 163 -22.14 -4.47 -46.76
C ASP A 163 -22.06 -4.96 -48.21
N SER A 164 -20.92 -5.53 -48.61
CA SER A 164 -20.72 -6.06 -49.96
C SER A 164 -21.63 -7.26 -50.27
N LEU A 165 -21.81 -8.17 -49.30
CA LEU A 165 -22.69 -9.33 -49.41
C LEU A 165 -24.15 -8.90 -49.45
N SER A 166 -24.54 -7.93 -48.62
CA SER A 166 -25.87 -7.34 -48.61
C SER A 166 -26.20 -6.66 -49.95
N ALA A 167 -25.28 -5.87 -50.50
CA ALA A 167 -25.43 -5.25 -51.81
C ALA A 167 -25.55 -6.31 -52.93
N ARG A 168 -24.78 -7.39 -52.86
CA ARG A 168 -24.84 -8.49 -53.83
C ARG A 168 -26.15 -9.28 -53.71
N ASN A 169 -26.64 -9.53 -52.50
CA ASN A 169 -27.94 -10.16 -52.27
C ASN A 169 -29.08 -9.33 -52.85
N LEU A 170 -29.03 -7.99 -52.72
CA LEU A 170 -30.02 -7.11 -53.32
C LEU A 170 -30.01 -7.24 -54.87
N ARG A 171 -28.82 -7.23 -55.48
CA ARG A 171 -28.68 -7.46 -56.93
C ARG A 171 -29.21 -8.83 -57.36
N MET A 172 -28.95 -9.87 -56.57
CA MET A 172 -29.44 -11.21 -56.86
C MET A 172 -30.97 -11.28 -56.78
N ASN A 173 -31.58 -10.66 -55.78
CA ASN A 173 -33.04 -10.57 -55.67
C ASN A 173 -33.65 -9.83 -56.87
N GLU A 174 -33.00 -8.79 -57.37
CA GLU A 174 -33.43 -8.10 -58.60
C GLU A 174 -33.38 -9.04 -59.82
N VAL A 175 -32.28 -9.78 -60.00
CA VAL A 175 -32.14 -10.76 -61.08
C VAL A 175 -33.18 -11.87 -60.97
N LEU A 176 -33.44 -12.40 -59.78
CA LEU A 176 -34.49 -13.40 -59.55
C LEU A 176 -35.88 -12.84 -59.86
N GLY A 177 -36.14 -11.58 -59.52
CA GLY A 177 -37.37 -10.88 -59.91
C GLY A 177 -37.53 -10.80 -61.43
N ARG A 178 -36.45 -10.45 -62.15
CA ARG A 178 -36.43 -10.46 -63.62
C ARG A 178 -36.68 -11.87 -64.16
N ILE A 179 -35.99 -12.90 -63.67
CA ILE A 179 -36.21 -14.29 -64.10
C ILE A 179 -37.67 -14.70 -63.88
N THR A 180 -38.23 -14.39 -62.71
CA THR A 180 -39.63 -14.70 -62.39
C THR A 180 -40.58 -14.02 -63.37
N SER A 181 -40.37 -12.72 -63.66
CA SER A 181 -41.19 -11.99 -64.64
C SER A 181 -41.08 -12.61 -66.04
N THR A 182 -39.87 -12.97 -66.48
CA THR A 182 -39.66 -13.60 -67.80
C THR A 182 -40.27 -15.00 -67.87
N ALA A 183 -40.25 -15.76 -66.78
CA ALA A 183 -40.89 -17.07 -66.71
C ALA A 183 -42.42 -16.95 -66.74
N GLN A 184 -42.98 -15.92 -66.09
CA GLN A 184 -44.41 -15.60 -66.15
C GLN A 184 -44.84 -15.19 -67.56
N GLU A 185 -44.06 -14.32 -68.23
CA GLU A 185 -44.27 -13.97 -69.64
C GLU A 185 -44.26 -15.22 -70.52
N LEU A 186 -43.25 -16.09 -70.39
CA LEU A 186 -43.14 -17.32 -71.17
C LEU A 186 -44.34 -18.25 -70.94
N ALA A 187 -44.78 -18.43 -69.69
CA ALA A 187 -45.95 -19.23 -69.35
C ALA A 187 -47.24 -18.66 -69.98
N HIS A 188 -47.37 -17.33 -70.02
CA HIS A 188 -48.48 -16.66 -70.69
C HIS A 188 -48.48 -16.91 -72.21
N TYR A 189 -47.31 -16.85 -72.87
CA TYR A 189 -47.19 -17.14 -74.30
C TYR A 189 -47.45 -18.61 -74.65
N HIS A 190 -47.12 -19.56 -73.77
CA HIS A 190 -47.46 -20.97 -73.95
C HIS A 190 -48.94 -21.31 -73.69
N SER A 191 -49.72 -20.33 -73.21
CA SER A 191 -51.17 -20.45 -73.05
C SER A 191 -51.95 -19.96 -74.29
N GLY A 192 -51.27 -19.51 -75.36
CA GLY A 192 -51.90 -19.01 -76.59
C GLY A 192 -51.38 -19.71 -77.86
N ASP A 193 -52.32 -20.22 -78.67
CA ASP A 193 -52.12 -20.87 -79.97
C ASP A 193 -51.50 -19.94 -81.03
N ASP A 194 -50.20 -20.10 -81.37
CA ASP A 194 -49.62 -19.59 -82.65
C ASP A 194 -48.23 -20.22 -82.92
N LEU A 195 -48.17 -21.22 -83.82
CA LEU A 195 -47.04 -22.17 -83.89
C LEU A 195 -45.80 -21.72 -84.71
N GLU A 196 -45.91 -20.82 -85.70
CA GLU A 196 -44.81 -20.61 -86.67
C GLU A 196 -43.88 -19.42 -86.36
N LYS A 197 -44.37 -18.30 -85.82
CA LYS A 197 -43.51 -17.22 -85.28
C LYS A 197 -42.73 -17.67 -84.04
N SER A 198 -43.15 -18.77 -83.44
CA SER A 198 -42.62 -19.36 -82.21
C SER A 198 -41.18 -19.88 -82.35
N HIS A 199 -40.78 -20.41 -83.52
CA HIS A 199 -39.47 -21.07 -83.64
C HIS A 199 -38.27 -20.11 -83.62
N HIS A 200 -38.31 -19.02 -84.37
CA HIS A 200 -37.23 -18.03 -84.37
C HIS A 200 -37.13 -17.31 -83.00
N GLN A 201 -38.29 -17.03 -82.40
CA GLN A 201 -38.38 -16.41 -81.08
C GLN A 201 -37.87 -17.33 -79.95
N ARG A 202 -38.14 -18.64 -80.04
CA ARG A 202 -37.61 -19.67 -79.11
C ARG A 202 -36.09 -19.74 -79.16
N VAL A 203 -35.49 -19.64 -80.35
CA VAL A 203 -34.03 -19.64 -80.49
C VAL A 203 -33.42 -18.41 -79.82
N SER A 204 -34.03 -17.23 -79.97
CA SER A 204 -33.59 -16.02 -79.28
C SER A 204 -33.78 -16.06 -77.75
N GLU A 205 -34.88 -16.63 -77.25
CA GLU A 205 -35.09 -16.80 -75.80
C GLU A 205 -34.14 -17.84 -75.19
N LEU A 206 -33.86 -18.94 -75.89
CA LEU A 206 -32.83 -19.90 -75.45
C LEU A 206 -31.45 -19.26 -75.40
N GLN A 207 -31.14 -18.38 -76.34
CA GLN A 207 -29.88 -17.62 -76.34
C GLN A 207 -29.83 -16.59 -75.20
N ARG A 208 -30.96 -15.95 -74.87
CA ARG A 208 -31.10 -15.03 -73.72
C ARG A 208 -30.94 -15.78 -72.40
N LEU A 209 -31.66 -16.90 -72.22
CA LEU A 209 -31.56 -17.76 -71.04
C LEU A 209 -30.13 -18.28 -70.88
N ARG A 210 -29.49 -18.76 -71.95
CA ARG A 210 -28.08 -19.18 -71.91
C ARG A 210 -27.14 -18.06 -71.46
N SER A 211 -27.38 -16.81 -71.88
CA SER A 211 -26.60 -15.66 -71.42
C SER A 211 -26.82 -15.38 -69.92
N ILE A 212 -28.07 -15.44 -69.44
CA ILE A 212 -28.41 -15.21 -68.03
C ILE A 212 -27.83 -16.32 -67.15
N PHE A 213 -28.04 -17.58 -67.51
CA PHE A 213 -27.50 -18.74 -66.79
C PHE A 213 -25.97 -18.77 -66.82
N GLY A 214 -25.35 -18.43 -67.95
CA GLY A 214 -23.89 -18.31 -68.06
C GLY A 214 -23.30 -17.23 -67.14
N THR A 215 -24.01 -16.11 -66.95
CA THR A 215 -23.61 -15.10 -65.96
C THR A 215 -23.84 -15.55 -64.51
N SER A 216 -24.93 -16.25 -64.22
CA SER A 216 -25.20 -16.77 -62.87
C SER A 216 -24.23 -17.87 -62.46
N GLU A 217 -23.81 -18.73 -63.40
CA GLU A 217 -22.83 -19.79 -63.14
C GLU A 217 -21.47 -19.19 -62.80
N ARG A 218 -20.99 -18.20 -63.56
CA ARG A 218 -19.75 -17.47 -63.24
C ARG A 218 -19.84 -16.78 -61.89
N GLN A 219 -20.96 -16.12 -61.60
CA GLN A 219 -21.18 -15.49 -60.30
C GLN A 219 -21.20 -16.50 -59.15
N TRP A 220 -21.73 -17.70 -59.36
CA TRP A 220 -21.73 -18.78 -58.37
C TRP A 220 -20.32 -19.32 -58.11
N VAL A 221 -19.54 -19.54 -59.18
CA VAL A 221 -18.13 -19.96 -59.07
C VAL A 221 -17.30 -18.89 -58.34
N GLU A 222 -17.47 -17.61 -58.66
CA GLU A 222 -16.80 -16.52 -57.96
C GLU A 222 -17.19 -16.44 -56.47
N ALA A 223 -18.47 -16.66 -56.13
CA ALA A 223 -18.91 -16.73 -54.74
C ALA A 223 -18.28 -17.91 -53.99
N GLN A 224 -18.18 -19.08 -54.63
CA GLN A 224 -17.53 -20.24 -54.04
C GLN A 224 -16.04 -19.99 -53.79
N VAL A 225 -15.35 -19.37 -54.75
CA VAL A 225 -13.94 -18.99 -54.60
C VAL A 225 -13.76 -18.00 -53.45
N GLU A 226 -14.64 -17.00 -53.33
CA GLU A 226 -14.54 -16.02 -52.25
C GLU A 226 -14.87 -16.62 -50.87
N ASN A 227 -15.86 -17.53 -50.80
CA ASN A 227 -16.15 -18.29 -49.58
C ASN A 227 -14.95 -19.16 -49.15
N ALA A 228 -14.29 -19.82 -50.11
CA ALA A 228 -13.09 -20.60 -49.84
C ALA A 228 -11.93 -19.73 -49.31
N LYS A 229 -11.74 -18.51 -49.86
CA LYS A 229 -10.78 -17.54 -49.33
C LYS A 229 -11.11 -17.13 -47.89
N GLN A 230 -12.38 -16.85 -47.60
CA GLN A 230 -12.83 -16.50 -46.24
C GLN A 230 -12.56 -17.64 -45.26
N GLN A 231 -12.85 -18.90 -45.64
CA GLN A 231 -12.55 -20.06 -44.82
C GLN A 231 -11.05 -20.22 -44.56
N ALA A 232 -10.20 -19.99 -45.57
CA ALA A 232 -8.74 -20.07 -45.42
C ALA A 232 -8.20 -19.01 -44.45
N ILE A 233 -8.69 -17.76 -44.53
CA ILE A 233 -8.34 -16.68 -43.60
C ILE A 233 -8.75 -17.04 -42.17
N LEU A 234 -9.96 -17.59 -42.00
CA LEU A 234 -10.49 -18.01 -40.70
C LEU A 234 -9.67 -19.16 -40.10
N MET A 235 -9.26 -20.15 -40.92
CA MET A 235 -8.37 -21.22 -40.48
C MET A 235 -6.98 -20.69 -40.07
N ALA A 236 -6.42 -19.74 -40.81
CA ALA A 236 -5.14 -19.11 -40.47
C ALA A 236 -5.23 -18.34 -39.13
N LEU A 237 -6.28 -17.55 -38.94
CA LEU A 237 -6.54 -16.84 -37.68
C LEU A 237 -6.71 -17.81 -36.50
N LYS A 238 -7.47 -18.90 -36.68
CA LYS A 238 -7.62 -19.95 -35.65
C LYS A 238 -6.27 -20.55 -35.27
N SER A 239 -5.41 -20.85 -36.24
CA SER A 239 -4.07 -21.39 -35.97
C SER A 239 -3.20 -20.41 -35.17
N GLN A 240 -3.30 -19.10 -35.44
CA GLN A 240 -2.59 -18.08 -34.66
C GLN A 240 -3.11 -17.98 -33.24
N ILE A 241 -4.44 -18.02 -33.03
CA ILE A 241 -5.03 -18.01 -31.69
C ILE A 241 -4.56 -19.23 -30.89
N THR A 242 -4.53 -20.43 -31.49
CA THR A 242 -4.02 -21.63 -30.79
C THR A 242 -2.52 -21.54 -30.47
N SER A 243 -1.74 -20.89 -31.33
CA SER A 243 -0.33 -20.63 -31.07
C SER A 243 -0.14 -19.63 -29.92
N ASP A 244 -0.94 -18.56 -29.91
CA ASP A 244 -0.93 -17.54 -28.86
C ASP A 244 -1.40 -18.12 -27.51
N GLU A 245 -2.40 -18.98 -27.50
CA GLU A 245 -2.81 -19.73 -26.30
C GLU A 245 -1.66 -20.61 -25.78
N ALA A 246 -0.95 -21.32 -26.65
CA ALA A 246 0.23 -22.10 -26.25
C ALA A 246 1.34 -21.22 -25.66
N HIS A 247 1.57 -20.03 -26.22
CA HIS A 247 2.50 -19.05 -25.65
C HIS A 247 2.04 -18.53 -24.28
N ILE A 248 0.74 -18.26 -24.10
CA ILE A 248 0.18 -17.84 -22.81
C ILE A 248 0.33 -18.96 -21.76
N HIS A 249 0.07 -20.22 -22.14
CA HIS A 249 0.28 -21.37 -21.27
C HIS A 249 1.75 -21.56 -20.88
N LEU A 250 2.69 -21.36 -21.80
CA LEU A 250 4.12 -21.41 -21.52
C LEU A 250 4.54 -20.30 -20.55
N ILE A 251 4.06 -19.07 -20.76
CA ILE A 251 4.31 -17.94 -19.86
C ILE A 251 3.74 -18.21 -18.47
N PHE A 252 2.52 -18.75 -18.37
CA PHE A 252 1.92 -19.09 -17.08
C PHE A 252 2.68 -20.22 -16.36
N THR A 253 3.20 -21.20 -17.11
CA THR A 253 4.02 -22.29 -16.54
C THR A 253 5.37 -21.78 -16.05
N LEU A 254 5.99 -20.84 -16.78
CA LEU A 254 7.21 -20.16 -16.36
C LEU A 254 6.98 -19.24 -15.15
N LEU A 255 5.85 -18.52 -15.08
CA LEU A 255 5.45 -17.72 -13.91
C LEU A 255 5.02 -18.56 -12.71
N GLY A 256 4.48 -19.76 -12.92
CA GLY A 256 4.18 -20.72 -11.85
C GLY A 256 5.43 -21.30 -11.18
N SER A 257 6.56 -21.29 -11.90
CA SER A 257 7.84 -21.80 -11.43
C SER A 257 8.65 -20.78 -10.61
N THR A 258 8.22 -19.51 -10.54
CA THR A 258 8.93 -18.44 -9.80
C THR A 258 8.38 -18.15 -8.40
N LYS A 259 7.39 -18.93 -7.92
CA LYS A 259 7.00 -18.93 -6.50
C LYS A 259 7.67 -20.08 -5.76
N GLN A 260 8.90 -19.87 -5.28
CA GLN A 260 9.37 -20.17 -3.91
C GLN A 260 10.83 -19.68 -3.73
N PRO A 261 11.10 -18.74 -2.80
CA PRO A 261 12.41 -18.64 -2.17
C PRO A 261 12.31 -19.13 -0.71
N GLY A 262 13.05 -20.20 -0.38
CA GLY A 262 13.39 -20.56 0.99
C GLY A 262 12.90 -21.93 1.47
N SER A 263 13.65 -22.98 1.18
CA SER A 263 14.02 -23.99 2.19
C SER A 263 15.19 -24.82 1.68
N LEU A 264 16.29 -24.81 2.43
CA LEU A 264 17.50 -25.58 2.16
C LEU A 264 17.24 -27.10 2.24
N GLY A 265 17.88 -27.84 1.32
CA GLY A 265 18.42 -29.19 1.58
C GLY A 265 17.71 -30.38 0.93
N GLY A 266 18.35 -30.98 -0.10
CA GLY A 266 18.18 -32.41 -0.43
C GLY A 266 17.85 -32.72 -1.90
N PRO A 267 18.51 -33.71 -2.54
CA PRO A 267 18.57 -33.85 -3.99
C PRO A 267 17.38 -34.56 -4.63
N VAL A 268 17.17 -34.19 -5.89
CA VAL A 268 16.25 -34.77 -6.87
C VAL A 268 16.42 -36.29 -6.98
N ILE A 269 15.35 -37.05 -6.75
CA ILE A 269 15.22 -38.46 -7.15
C ILE A 269 13.89 -38.64 -7.90
N LEU A 270 14.00 -38.91 -9.20
CA LEU A 270 12.93 -39.45 -10.04
C LEU A 270 12.56 -40.87 -9.58
N ARG A 271 11.29 -41.13 -9.25
CA ARG A 271 10.77 -42.51 -9.10
C ARG A 271 9.40 -42.68 -9.74
N SER A 272 9.32 -43.71 -10.58
CA SER A 272 8.15 -44.19 -11.33
C SER A 272 7.02 -44.72 -10.43
N PRO A 273 5.78 -44.87 -10.94
CA PRO A 273 4.57 -45.00 -10.14
C PRO A 273 4.22 -46.46 -9.82
N GLN A 274 3.96 -46.77 -8.55
CA GLN A 274 3.24 -47.98 -8.17
C GLN A 274 2.51 -47.79 -6.84
N GLY A 275 1.20 -48.04 -6.84
CA GLY A 275 0.39 -48.29 -5.64
C GLY A 275 -0.52 -47.16 -5.15
N ARG A 276 -1.82 -47.26 -5.47
CA ARG A 276 -2.96 -46.55 -4.85
C ARG A 276 -3.11 -46.93 -3.34
N PRO A 277 -3.72 -46.10 -2.47
CA PRO A 277 -5.18 -45.91 -2.41
C PRO A 277 -5.65 -44.45 -2.40
N SER A 278 -6.87 -44.29 -2.90
CA SER A 278 -7.58 -43.06 -3.22
C SER A 278 -8.02 -42.28 -1.97
N GLY A 279 -7.43 -41.10 -1.76
CA GLY A 279 -7.86 -40.13 -0.75
C GLY A 279 -7.59 -38.72 -1.25
N TYR A 280 -8.68 -38.00 -1.56
CA TYR A 280 -8.80 -36.53 -1.65
C TYR A 280 -7.53 -35.73 -1.98
N LEU A 281 -7.25 -35.56 -3.28
CA LEU A 281 -6.31 -34.57 -3.77
C LEU A 281 -7.06 -33.27 -4.12
N ASN A 282 -6.88 -32.27 -3.26
CA ASN A 282 -7.21 -30.87 -3.50
C ASN A 282 -6.28 -30.30 -4.57
N THR A 283 -6.53 -30.63 -5.84
CA THR A 283 -5.94 -29.89 -6.96
C THR A 283 -6.76 -28.63 -7.23
N PRO A 284 -6.14 -27.50 -7.64
CA PRO A 284 -6.88 -26.30 -8.03
C PRO A 284 -7.89 -26.60 -9.16
N LEU A 285 -7.65 -27.64 -9.95
CA LEU A 285 -8.56 -28.14 -10.99
C LEU A 285 -9.85 -28.77 -10.41
N THR A 286 -9.77 -29.45 -9.26
CA THR A 286 -10.95 -29.98 -8.54
C THR A 286 -11.80 -28.85 -7.97
N VAL A 287 -11.16 -27.80 -7.45
CA VAL A 287 -11.86 -26.62 -6.90
C VAL A 287 -12.52 -25.81 -8.02
N VAL A 288 -11.83 -25.65 -9.16
CA VAL A 288 -12.39 -25.00 -10.36
C VAL A 288 -13.53 -25.83 -10.96
N ALA A 289 -13.37 -27.16 -11.04
CA ALA A 289 -14.42 -28.05 -11.53
C ALA A 289 -15.65 -28.06 -10.60
N ALA A 290 -15.44 -28.08 -9.28
CA ALA A 290 -16.52 -27.97 -8.29
C ALA A 290 -17.21 -26.59 -8.36
N GLY A 291 -16.44 -25.51 -8.60
CA GLY A 291 -16.97 -24.16 -8.81
C GLY A 291 -17.80 -24.04 -10.08
N LEU A 292 -17.31 -24.59 -11.20
CA LEU A 292 -18.01 -24.63 -12.49
C LEU A 292 -19.29 -25.48 -12.43
N ALA A 293 -19.24 -26.62 -11.74
CA ALA A 293 -20.42 -27.47 -11.54
C ALA A 293 -21.50 -26.72 -10.74
N LYS A 294 -21.11 -26.04 -9.65
CA LYS A 294 -22.05 -25.26 -8.82
C LYS A 294 -22.61 -24.04 -9.56
N TRP A 295 -21.81 -23.42 -10.43
CA TRP A 295 -22.25 -22.30 -11.27
C TRP A 295 -23.25 -22.75 -12.35
N LEU A 296 -23.00 -23.89 -13.00
CA LEU A 296 -23.92 -24.49 -13.97
C LEU A 296 -25.25 -24.90 -13.32
N ASP A 297 -25.22 -25.37 -12.07
CA ASP A 297 -26.42 -25.76 -11.33
C ASP A 297 -27.29 -24.54 -10.94
N ILE A 298 -26.64 -23.42 -10.55
CA ILE A 298 -27.33 -22.15 -10.31
C ILE A 298 -27.90 -21.60 -11.62
N TYR A 299 -27.13 -21.66 -12.71
CA TYR A 299 -27.55 -21.15 -14.00
C TYR A 299 -28.71 -21.96 -14.60
N SER A 300 -28.68 -23.29 -14.47
CA SER A 300 -29.78 -24.16 -14.90
C SER A 300 -31.05 -23.91 -14.08
N GLY A 301 -30.93 -23.69 -12.77
CA GLY A 301 -32.04 -23.31 -11.90
C GLY A 301 -32.69 -21.98 -12.29
N VAL A 302 -31.89 -20.94 -12.54
CA VAL A 302 -32.40 -19.63 -13.00
C VAL A 302 -33.06 -19.73 -14.38
N LEU A 303 -32.48 -20.53 -15.29
CA LEU A 303 -33.05 -20.74 -16.61
C LEU A 303 -34.37 -21.51 -16.53
N MET A 304 -34.47 -22.50 -15.65
CA MET A 304 -35.69 -23.25 -15.39
C MET A 304 -36.79 -22.37 -14.77
N VAL A 305 -36.46 -21.50 -13.83
CA VAL A 305 -37.41 -20.51 -13.28
C VAL A 305 -37.88 -19.54 -14.36
N ARG A 306 -36.98 -19.08 -15.24
CA ARG A 306 -37.31 -18.18 -16.34
C ARG A 306 -38.18 -18.86 -17.41
N VAL A 307 -37.94 -20.15 -17.68
CA VAL A 307 -38.76 -20.98 -18.56
C VAL A 307 -40.13 -21.28 -17.92
N LEU A 308 -40.19 -21.54 -16.61
CA LEU A 308 -41.45 -21.70 -15.89
C LEU A 308 -42.27 -20.40 -15.89
N LEU A 309 -41.63 -19.24 -15.69
CA LEU A 309 -42.30 -17.94 -15.79
C LEU A 309 -42.72 -17.59 -17.23
N SER A 310 -42.01 -18.09 -18.25
CA SER A 310 -42.42 -17.92 -19.65
C SER A 310 -43.52 -18.89 -20.08
N TRP A 311 -43.66 -20.03 -19.38
CA TRP A 311 -44.69 -21.05 -19.63
C TRP A 311 -45.99 -20.79 -18.84
N PHE A 312 -45.97 -19.95 -17.81
CA PHE A 312 -47.16 -19.44 -17.13
C PHE A 312 -47.35 -17.93 -17.34
N PRO A 313 -47.73 -17.47 -18.54
CA PRO A 313 -48.35 -16.16 -18.68
C PRO A 313 -49.80 -16.26 -18.18
N ASN A 314 -50.17 -15.45 -17.18
CA ASN A 314 -51.50 -15.33 -16.54
C ASN A 314 -51.89 -16.38 -15.47
N ILE A 315 -51.70 -16.00 -14.21
CA ILE A 315 -52.74 -16.22 -13.18
C ILE A 315 -53.40 -14.86 -12.94
N PRO A 316 -54.64 -14.62 -13.39
CA PRO A 316 -55.38 -13.43 -13.03
C PRO A 316 -56.01 -13.64 -11.64
N GLY A 317 -55.73 -12.72 -10.72
CA GLY A 317 -56.50 -12.61 -9.47
C GLY A 317 -55.65 -12.47 -8.22
N THR A 318 -55.44 -11.21 -7.81
CA THR A 318 -55.64 -10.65 -6.46
C THR A 318 -54.84 -9.36 -6.30
N ALA A 319 -55.15 -8.37 -7.15
CA ALA A 319 -54.78 -6.98 -6.91
C ALA A 319 -56.01 -6.09 -7.14
N SER A 320 -57.07 -6.39 -6.41
CA SER A 320 -58.24 -5.52 -6.30
C SER A 320 -58.88 -5.75 -4.94
N HIS A 321 -58.34 -5.12 -3.91
CA HIS A 321 -59.05 -4.63 -2.73
C HIS A 321 -57.98 -4.14 -1.75
N TYR A 322 -57.76 -2.83 -1.71
CA TYR A 322 -57.49 -2.01 -0.51
C TYR A 322 -57.37 -0.55 -1.00
N ARG A 323 -58.53 0.03 -1.26
CA ARG A 323 -58.77 1.47 -1.18
C ARG A 323 -60.06 1.62 -0.38
N LEU A 324 -59.96 2.39 0.71
CA LEU A 324 -60.86 2.55 1.85
C LEU A 324 -60.67 1.48 2.94
#